data_AF-A0A494J8E6-F1
#
_entry.id   AF-A0A494J8E6-F1
#
_cell.length_a   1.000
_cell.length_b   1.000
_cell.length_c   1.000
_cell.angle_alpha   90.00
_cell.angle_beta   90.00
_cell.angle_gamma   90.00
#
_symmetry.space_group_name_H-M   'P 1'
#
loop_
_entity.id
_entity.type
_entity.pdbx_description
1 polymer ?
#
loop_
_entity_poly.entity_id
_entity_poly.type
_entity_poly.pdbx_seq_one_letter_code
_entity_poly.pdbx_strand_id
1 'polypeptide(L)'
;MVSTDKEYVKIRIDGILDLEEISRGYEMASEELVEFHNKHCALHELLTLTLPKYVEYLYIPEKAFKKQESNQLKSTKLDLPNTESTKVYGVIVKFFPKELQLHYKINVKRIQNTIEFVKEKTYINNQEITKVVEQIFEKAEQAIYPLKIITDHNGDLLKIDNSEQIAKRWISEYRPKLKEYYVSESADEIIDELDKALIDVEARKNLLTKNIFYRLFCLPIYQSYPGFFKKDILHIYFPGMSGEVSYEVEYKLRKNYTRGNKIVLEIKGIEEVSMLNLNAQKGRIDLLYKLHKETKTLFSITGVVSAFDHEIEQKIEFQLYELNS
;
A
#
# COMPACT_ATOMS: atom_id res chain seq x y z
N MET A 1 12.07 28.62 39.02
CA MET A 1 12.57 27.33 38.51
C MET A 1 11.41 26.34 38.56
N VAL A 2 10.79 26.04 37.42
CA VAL A 2 9.70 25.05 37.37
C VAL A 2 10.21 23.90 36.50
N SER A 3 10.86 22.94 37.14
CA SER A 3 11.17 21.64 36.55
C SER A 3 10.30 20.62 37.27
N THR A 4 9.17 20.31 36.67
CA THR A 4 8.36 19.15 37.05
C THR A 4 8.14 18.31 35.79
N ASP A 5 9.23 17.82 35.21
CA ASP A 5 9.15 16.52 34.54
C ASP A 5 9.12 15.48 35.66
N LYS A 6 8.12 14.59 35.66
CA LYS A 6 8.05 13.51 36.65
C LYS A 6 9.20 12.54 36.38
N GLU A 7 9.87 12.04 37.42
CA GLU A 7 10.97 11.09 37.24
C GLU A 7 10.48 9.74 36.64
N TYR A 8 9.25 9.34 36.98
CA TYR A 8 8.67 8.07 36.57
C TYR A 8 7.17 8.14 36.27
N VAL A 9 6.66 7.11 35.58
CA VAL A 9 5.23 6.84 35.37
C VAL A 9 4.90 5.48 36.00
N LYS A 10 3.80 5.41 36.74
CA LYS A 10 3.24 4.17 37.28
C LYS A 10 2.29 3.57 36.25
N ILE A 11 2.64 2.41 35.68
CA ILE A 11 1.82 1.67 34.71
C ILE A 11 1.19 0.45 35.37
N ARG A 12 -0.01 0.05 34.95
CA ARG A 12 -0.66 -1.19 35.40
C ARG A 12 -0.28 -2.34 34.47
N ILE A 13 0.03 -3.51 35.02
CA ILE A 13 0.38 -4.73 34.29
C ILE A 13 -0.77 -5.73 34.44
N ASP A 14 -1.67 -5.73 33.45
CA ASP A 14 -2.86 -6.58 33.42
C ASP A 14 -2.49 -8.03 33.06
N GLY A 15 -1.90 -8.76 34.01
CA GLY A 15 -1.63 -10.20 33.88
C GLY A 15 -0.48 -10.58 32.94
N ILE A 16 0.28 -9.61 32.43
CA ILE A 16 1.56 -9.85 31.73
C ILE A 16 2.59 -10.25 32.78
N LEU A 17 3.12 -11.48 32.70
CA LEU A 17 4.07 -12.03 33.68
C LEU A 17 5.52 -12.08 33.17
N ASP A 18 5.76 -11.61 31.94
CA ASP A 18 7.08 -11.65 31.31
C ASP A 18 7.78 -10.28 31.41
N LEU A 19 8.76 -10.22 32.31
CA LEU A 19 9.57 -9.03 32.54
C LEU A 19 10.44 -8.69 31.32
N GLU A 20 10.91 -9.67 30.55
CA GLU A 20 11.72 -9.42 29.36
C GLU A 20 10.89 -8.77 28.26
N GLU A 21 9.65 -9.23 28.07
CA GLU A 21 8.73 -8.64 27.09
C GLU A 21 8.46 -7.17 27.41
N ILE A 22 8.20 -6.86 28.70
CA ILE A 22 7.95 -5.51 29.16
C ILE A 22 9.20 -4.63 28.97
N SER A 23 10.37 -5.09 29.42
CA SER A 23 11.64 -4.37 29.32
C SER A 23 11.98 -4.04 27.87
N ARG A 24 11.82 -5.01 26.97
CA ARG A 24 12.00 -4.83 25.53
C ARG A 24 11.02 -3.82 24.94
N GLY A 25 9.78 -3.78 25.44
CA GLY A 25 8.77 -2.81 25.07
C GLY A 25 9.15 -1.36 25.41
N TYR A 26 10.00 -1.15 26.41
CA TYR A 26 10.53 0.16 26.82
C TYR A 26 11.96 0.41 26.33
N GLU A 27 12.54 -0.51 25.55
CA GLU A 27 13.95 -0.48 25.11
C GLU A 27 14.95 -0.42 26.28
N MET A 28 14.68 -1.16 27.33
CA MET A 28 15.52 -1.27 28.53
C MET A 28 16.00 -2.71 28.73
N ALA A 29 17.11 -2.89 29.42
CA ALA A 29 17.50 -4.21 29.93
C ALA A 29 16.58 -4.62 31.09
N SER A 30 16.36 -5.92 31.28
CA SER A 30 15.50 -6.41 32.38
C SER A 30 16.05 -6.02 33.75
N GLU A 31 17.38 -6.06 33.92
CA GLU A 31 18.07 -5.63 35.13
C GLU A 31 17.87 -4.13 35.37
N GLU A 32 17.99 -3.30 34.33
CA GLU A 32 17.77 -1.86 34.41
C GLU A 32 16.32 -1.53 34.83
N LEU A 33 15.34 -2.26 34.29
CA LEU A 33 13.94 -2.12 34.66
C LEU A 33 13.71 -2.47 36.14
N VAL A 34 14.29 -3.58 36.61
CA VAL A 34 14.17 -4.05 38.00
C VAL A 34 14.81 -3.06 38.96
N GLU A 35 16.04 -2.62 38.67
CA GLU A 35 16.74 -1.63 39.49
C GLU A 35 15.96 -0.33 39.60
N PHE A 36 15.47 0.19 38.47
CA PHE A 36 14.68 1.41 38.47
C PHE A 36 13.37 1.23 39.24
N HIS A 37 12.63 0.16 38.98
CA HIS A 37 11.39 -0.12 39.68
C HIS A 37 11.60 -0.18 41.20
N ASN A 38 12.57 -0.98 41.65
CA ASN A 38 12.82 -1.25 43.07
C ASN A 38 13.27 -0.01 43.84
N LYS A 39 13.84 0.98 43.14
CA LYS A 39 14.20 2.27 43.72
C LYS A 39 12.98 3.17 43.98
N HIS A 40 11.87 2.96 43.27
CA HIS A 40 10.71 3.86 43.28
C HIS A 40 9.41 3.24 43.80
N CYS A 41 9.38 1.92 44.07
CA CYS A 41 8.21 1.20 44.57
C CYS A 41 8.21 1.04 46.10
N ALA A 42 7.10 0.53 46.65
CA ALA A 42 7.06 0.09 48.05
C ALA A 42 7.76 -1.27 48.24
N LEU A 43 8.17 -1.59 49.47
CA LEU A 43 8.84 -2.87 49.81
C LEU A 43 8.08 -4.13 49.36
N HIS A 44 6.75 -4.09 49.38
CA HIS A 44 5.90 -5.22 48.97
C HIS A 44 5.68 -5.29 47.45
N GLU A 45 6.09 -4.27 46.69
CA GLU A 45 6.02 -4.22 45.23
C GLU A 45 7.36 -4.62 44.58
N LEU A 46 8.42 -4.87 45.37
CA LEU A 46 9.75 -5.19 44.86
C LEU A 46 9.74 -6.36 43.88
N LEU A 47 10.38 -6.12 42.74
CA LEU A 47 10.67 -7.13 41.73
C LEU A 47 11.91 -7.93 42.12
N THR A 48 11.87 -9.22 41.80
CA THR A 48 13.05 -10.10 41.81
C THR A 48 13.52 -10.31 40.36
N LEU A 49 14.20 -11.42 40.06
CA LEU A 49 14.55 -11.80 38.67
C LEU A 49 13.33 -12.08 37.78
N THR A 50 12.14 -12.21 38.37
CA THR A 50 10.87 -12.48 37.67
C THR A 50 9.77 -11.56 38.18
N LEU A 51 8.74 -11.33 37.37
CA LEU A 51 7.59 -10.52 37.74
C LEU A 51 6.68 -11.30 38.73
N PRO A 52 6.54 -10.88 40.00
CA PRO A 52 5.69 -11.58 40.95
C PRO A 52 4.20 -11.38 40.64
N LYS A 53 3.37 -12.41 40.85
CA LYS A 53 1.92 -12.37 40.54
C LYS A 53 1.14 -11.29 41.29
N TYR A 54 1.66 -10.81 42.42
CA TYR A 54 1.02 -9.79 43.25
C TYR A 54 1.37 -8.36 42.83
N VAL A 55 2.34 -8.17 41.93
CA VAL A 55 2.74 -6.84 41.48
C VAL A 55 1.79 -6.39 40.38
N GLU A 56 0.92 -5.44 40.71
CA GLU A 56 -0.08 -4.89 39.79
C GLU A 56 0.46 -3.71 38.96
N TYR A 57 1.58 -3.12 39.39
CA TYR A 57 2.09 -1.89 38.79
C TYR A 57 3.60 -1.93 38.60
N LEU A 58 4.08 -1.26 37.55
CA LEU A 58 5.51 -1.00 37.33
C LEU A 58 5.80 0.49 37.33
N TYR A 59 6.96 0.85 37.84
CA TYR A 59 7.51 2.20 37.80
C TYR A 59 8.50 2.28 36.65
N ILE A 60 8.19 3.06 35.63
CA ILE A 60 8.99 3.20 34.40
C ILE A 60 9.56 4.61 34.33
N PRO A 61 10.83 4.79 33.89
CA PRO A 61 11.37 6.13 33.63
C PRO A 61 10.47 6.91 32.68
N GLU A 62 10.14 8.15 33.02
CA GLU A 62 9.20 8.96 32.21
C GLU A 62 9.69 9.13 30.76
N LYS A 63 11.01 9.22 30.56
CA LYS A 63 11.63 9.27 29.23
C LYS A 63 11.36 8.01 28.41
N ALA A 64 11.49 6.82 29.01
CA ALA A 64 11.23 5.56 28.33
C ALA A 64 9.73 5.40 28.02
N PHE A 65 8.87 5.80 28.96
CA PHE A 65 7.42 5.81 28.76
C PHE A 65 7.00 6.75 27.62
N LYS A 66 7.43 8.03 27.65
CA LYS A 66 7.14 9.02 26.60
C LYS A 66 7.66 8.54 25.23
N LYS A 67 8.83 7.91 25.18
CA LYS A 67 9.39 7.33 23.95
C LYS A 67 8.50 6.21 23.41
N GLN A 68 8.12 5.24 24.24
CA GLN A 68 7.23 4.15 23.84
C GLN A 68 5.86 4.69 23.37
N GLU A 69 5.25 5.60 24.14
CA GLU A 69 3.96 6.19 23.82
C GLU A 69 3.99 6.96 22.49
N SER A 70 5.10 7.68 22.22
CA SER A 70 5.31 8.37 20.94
C SER A 70 5.48 7.43 19.74
N ASN A 71 5.86 6.17 20.01
CA ASN A 71 6.04 5.13 19.01
C ASN A 71 4.74 4.35 18.71
N GLN A 72 3.66 4.62 19.44
CA GLN A 72 2.37 3.99 19.23
C GLN A 72 1.45 4.84 18.35
N LEU A 73 0.71 4.15 17.48
CA LEU A 73 -0.36 4.70 16.69
C LEU A 73 -1.58 4.89 17.59
N LYS A 74 -1.93 6.15 17.86
CA LYS A 74 -3.02 6.52 18.79
C LYS A 74 -4.42 6.35 18.21
N SER A 75 -4.53 6.26 16.88
CA SER A 75 -5.80 6.18 16.15
C SER A 75 -5.89 4.87 15.39
N THR A 76 -7.05 4.25 15.45
CA THR A 76 -7.43 3.12 14.59
C THR A 76 -7.93 3.56 13.22
N LYS A 77 -8.03 4.88 12.97
CA LYS A 77 -8.46 5.46 11.71
C LYS A 77 -7.26 6.00 10.94
N LEU A 78 -7.18 5.66 9.66
CA LEU A 78 -6.29 6.29 8.70
C LEU A 78 -7.05 7.37 7.94
N ASP A 79 -6.64 8.62 8.11
CA ASP A 79 -7.23 9.72 7.36
C ASP A 79 -6.50 9.94 6.04
N LEU A 80 -7.27 10.36 5.03
CA LEU A 80 -6.74 10.76 3.73
C LEU A 80 -5.71 11.89 3.90
N PRO A 81 -4.59 11.88 3.17
CA PRO A 81 -3.60 12.97 3.24
C PRO A 81 -4.26 14.33 2.94
N ASN A 82 -4.08 15.28 3.84
CA ASN A 82 -4.64 16.63 3.75
C ASN A 82 -3.61 17.68 3.29
N THR A 83 -2.33 17.33 3.27
CA THR A 83 -1.24 18.17 2.77
C THR A 83 -0.98 17.92 1.30
N GLU A 84 -0.68 18.98 0.55
CA GLU A 84 -0.13 18.83 -0.80
C GLU A 84 1.20 18.07 -0.75
N SER A 85 1.40 17.14 -1.67
CA SER A 85 2.65 16.40 -1.79
C SER A 85 2.95 16.05 -3.24
N THR A 86 4.21 16.18 -3.63
CA THR A 86 4.74 15.69 -4.91
C THR A 86 5.80 14.64 -4.60
N LYS A 87 5.64 13.45 -5.18
CA LYS A 87 6.53 12.32 -4.94
C LYS A 87 6.83 11.59 -6.23
N VAL A 88 8.02 11.03 -6.32
CA VAL A 88 8.39 10.12 -7.41
C VAL A 88 8.44 8.72 -6.85
N TYR A 89 7.76 7.78 -7.49
CA TYR A 89 7.79 6.37 -7.13
C TYR A 89 8.48 5.54 -8.21
N GLY A 90 9.29 4.59 -7.79
CA GLY A 90 9.71 3.47 -8.62
C GLY A 90 8.69 2.34 -8.50
N VAL A 91 8.23 1.82 -9.63
CA VAL A 91 7.27 0.72 -9.70
C VAL A 91 7.93 -0.47 -10.37
N ILE A 92 7.79 -1.66 -9.78
CA ILE A 92 8.22 -2.93 -10.35
C ILE A 92 7.05 -3.91 -10.23
N VAL A 93 6.69 -4.53 -11.36
CA VAL A 93 5.64 -5.55 -11.43
C VAL A 93 6.21 -6.77 -12.13
N LYS A 94 6.17 -7.93 -11.48
CA LYS A 94 6.59 -9.20 -12.08
C LYS A 94 5.39 -10.12 -12.25
N PHE A 95 5.22 -10.68 -13.44
CA PHE A 95 4.15 -11.60 -13.78
C PHE A 95 4.73 -13.00 -14.00
N PHE A 96 4.14 -13.99 -13.34
CA PHE A 96 4.46 -15.40 -13.46
C PHE A 96 3.23 -16.17 -13.96
N PRO A 97 3.42 -17.24 -14.75
CA PRO A 97 4.69 -17.91 -15.06
C PRO A 97 5.47 -17.29 -16.23
N LYS A 98 5.00 -16.20 -16.85
CA LYS A 98 5.64 -15.58 -18.02
C LYS A 98 7.02 -14.97 -17.77
N GLU A 99 7.45 -14.87 -16.51
CA GLU A 99 8.69 -14.21 -16.09
C GLU A 99 8.86 -12.80 -16.66
N LEU A 100 7.74 -12.08 -16.79
CA LEU A 100 7.71 -10.73 -17.34
C LEU A 100 7.86 -9.72 -16.21
N GLN A 101 8.88 -8.87 -16.28
CA GLN A 101 9.07 -7.76 -15.36
C GLN A 101 8.84 -6.43 -16.07
N LEU A 102 7.87 -5.66 -15.58
CA LEU A 102 7.69 -4.25 -15.93
C LEU A 102 8.31 -3.39 -14.84
N HIS A 103 9.00 -2.32 -15.23
CA HIS A 103 9.32 -1.25 -14.29
C HIS A 103 9.34 0.12 -14.95
N TYR A 104 9.03 1.13 -14.15
CA TYR A 104 8.94 2.52 -14.56
C TYR A 104 8.99 3.43 -13.34
N LYS A 105 9.17 4.73 -13.60
CA LYS A 105 8.97 5.78 -12.59
C LYS A 105 7.64 6.48 -12.83
N ILE A 106 7.03 6.94 -11.76
CA ILE A 106 5.80 7.73 -11.84
C ILE A 106 5.86 8.88 -10.83
N ASN A 107 5.66 10.09 -11.32
CA ASN A 107 5.47 11.27 -10.49
C ASN A 107 4.00 11.33 -10.07
N VAL A 108 3.77 11.52 -8.78
CA VAL A 108 2.46 11.61 -8.18
C VAL A 108 2.38 12.92 -7.41
N LYS A 109 1.53 13.81 -7.90
CA LYS A 109 1.14 15.03 -7.20
C LYS A 109 -0.23 14.82 -6.58
N ARG A 110 -0.33 15.01 -5.26
CA ARG A 110 -1.60 14.91 -4.52
C ARG A 110 -1.96 16.27 -3.91
N ILE A 111 -3.20 16.69 -4.14
CA ILE A 111 -3.82 17.86 -3.50
C ILE A 111 -5.16 17.37 -2.95
N GLN A 112 -5.24 17.15 -1.64
CA GLN A 112 -6.41 16.59 -0.96
C GLN A 112 -6.86 15.24 -1.60
N ASN A 113 -8.04 15.22 -2.22
CA ASN A 113 -8.61 14.05 -2.90
C ASN A 113 -8.25 13.98 -4.39
N THR A 114 -7.58 15.00 -4.94
CA THR A 114 -7.14 15.02 -6.34
C THR A 114 -5.71 14.47 -6.45
N ILE A 115 -5.48 13.61 -7.43
CA ILE A 115 -4.18 13.01 -7.71
C ILE A 115 -3.86 13.17 -9.19
N GLU A 116 -2.71 13.75 -9.49
CA GLU A 116 -2.15 13.82 -10.83
C GLU A 116 -0.99 12.83 -10.94
N PHE A 117 -1.04 11.98 -11.96
CA PHE A 117 0.01 11.05 -12.31
C PHE A 117 0.71 11.51 -13.58
N VAL A 118 2.03 11.42 -13.60
CA VAL A 118 2.87 11.54 -14.80
C VAL A 118 3.84 10.36 -14.81
N LYS A 119 3.62 9.42 -15.74
CA LYS A 119 4.45 8.22 -15.87
C LYS A 119 5.61 8.49 -16.82
N GLU A 120 6.79 8.02 -16.44
CA GLU A 120 7.97 7.98 -17.31
C GLU A 120 7.95 6.71 -18.20
N LYS A 121 9.00 6.52 -18.99
CA LYS A 121 9.15 5.36 -19.89
C LYS A 121 9.05 4.03 -19.14
N THR A 122 8.43 3.04 -19.77
CA THR A 122 8.34 1.66 -19.26
C THR A 122 9.46 0.80 -19.82
N TYR A 123 10.04 -0.02 -18.97
CA TYR A 123 11.05 -1.01 -19.35
C TYR A 123 10.50 -2.41 -19.09
N ILE A 124 10.78 -3.32 -20.01
CA ILE A 124 10.39 -4.72 -19.94
C ILE A 124 11.66 -5.55 -19.80
N ASN A 125 11.77 -6.35 -18.73
CA ASN A 125 12.94 -7.18 -18.46
C ASN A 125 14.28 -6.42 -18.55
N ASN A 126 14.31 -5.18 -18.05
CA ASN A 126 15.49 -4.29 -18.11
C ASN A 126 15.92 -3.86 -19.51
N GLN A 127 15.00 -3.98 -20.47
CA GLN A 127 15.20 -3.53 -21.84
C GLN A 127 14.12 -2.54 -22.23
N GLU A 128 14.47 -1.68 -23.19
CA GLU A 128 13.47 -0.84 -23.84
C GLU A 128 12.52 -1.70 -24.68
N ILE A 129 11.32 -1.16 -24.90
CA ILE A 129 10.30 -1.82 -25.68
C ILE A 129 10.72 -1.87 -27.16
N THR A 130 10.94 -3.08 -27.66
CA THR A 130 11.40 -3.32 -29.04
C THR A 130 10.32 -3.90 -29.94
N LYS A 131 9.29 -4.57 -29.39
CA LYS A 131 8.22 -5.17 -30.20
C LYS A 131 7.23 -4.10 -30.65
N VAL A 132 6.87 -4.16 -31.93
CA VAL A 132 5.94 -3.22 -32.60
C VAL A 132 4.63 -3.03 -31.82
N VAL A 133 3.97 -4.13 -31.44
CA VAL A 133 2.71 -4.07 -30.67
C VAL A 133 2.89 -3.35 -29.34
N GLU A 134 3.97 -3.65 -28.62
CA GLU A 134 4.27 -3.02 -27.33
C GLU A 134 4.61 -1.52 -27.51
N GLN A 135 5.22 -1.12 -28.63
CA GLN A 135 5.49 0.28 -28.97
C GLN A 135 4.20 1.06 -29.28
N ILE A 136 3.21 0.44 -29.94
CA ILE A 136 1.89 1.06 -30.15
C ILE A 136 1.25 1.36 -28.79
N PHE A 137 1.27 0.41 -27.86
CA PHE A 137 0.74 0.61 -26.50
C PHE A 137 1.51 1.68 -25.71
N GLU A 138 2.85 1.69 -25.77
CA GLU A 138 3.66 2.72 -25.08
C GLU A 138 3.31 4.12 -25.60
N LYS A 139 3.15 4.29 -26.91
CA LYS A 139 2.77 5.57 -27.52
C LYS A 139 1.33 5.96 -27.21
N ALA A 140 0.40 5.02 -27.18
CA ALA A 140 -0.98 5.30 -26.81
C ALA A 140 -1.11 5.69 -25.33
N GLU A 141 -0.34 5.05 -24.45
CA GLU A 141 -0.29 5.37 -23.02
C GLU A 141 0.16 6.82 -22.77
N GLN A 142 1.01 7.41 -23.62
CA GLN A 142 1.42 8.81 -23.49
C GLN A 142 0.25 9.80 -23.65
N ALA A 143 -0.84 9.43 -24.33
CA ALA A 143 -2.04 10.26 -24.40
C ALA A 143 -2.76 10.38 -23.04
N ILE A 144 -2.64 9.34 -22.19
CA ILE A 144 -3.27 9.28 -20.88
C ILE A 144 -2.66 10.32 -19.93
N TYR A 145 -1.36 10.60 -20.05
CA TYR A 145 -0.65 11.46 -19.12
C TYR A 145 -0.58 12.94 -19.58
N PRO A 146 -0.62 13.91 -18.65
CA PRO A 146 -0.90 13.75 -17.22
C PRO A 146 -2.32 13.21 -16.99
N LEU A 147 -2.46 12.26 -16.06
CA LEU A 147 -3.74 11.65 -15.68
C LEU A 147 -4.17 12.26 -14.35
N LYS A 148 -5.32 12.94 -14.34
CA LYS A 148 -5.88 13.54 -13.13
C LYS A 148 -7.09 12.73 -12.69
N ILE A 149 -7.03 12.21 -11.47
CA ILE A 149 -8.14 11.51 -10.85
C ILE A 149 -8.60 12.24 -9.60
N ILE A 150 -9.85 12.00 -9.24
CA ILE A 150 -10.41 12.37 -7.95
C ILE A 150 -10.78 11.09 -7.22
N THR A 151 -10.42 11.07 -5.94
CA THR A 151 -10.69 9.96 -5.04
C THR A 151 -11.85 10.27 -4.11
N ASP A 152 -12.47 9.22 -3.56
CA ASP A 152 -13.37 9.37 -2.43
C ASP A 152 -12.58 9.65 -1.12
N HIS A 153 -13.27 9.73 0.01
CA HIS A 153 -12.65 9.98 1.30
C HIS A 153 -11.78 8.81 1.81
N ASN A 154 -11.96 7.60 1.27
CA ASN A 154 -11.18 6.41 1.60
C ASN A 154 -9.97 6.21 0.69
N GLY A 155 -9.87 6.97 -0.40
CA GLY A 155 -8.81 6.91 -1.40
C GLY A 155 -9.13 6.09 -2.64
N ASP A 156 -10.37 5.61 -2.79
CA ASP A 156 -10.83 4.89 -3.99
C ASP A 156 -11.02 5.81 -5.19
N LEU A 157 -10.86 5.27 -6.40
CA LEU A 157 -11.05 6.01 -7.65
C LEU A 157 -12.53 6.40 -7.82
N LEU A 158 -12.84 7.70 -7.69
CA LEU A 158 -14.19 8.22 -7.90
C LEU A 158 -14.42 8.66 -9.35
N LYS A 159 -13.49 9.41 -9.95
CA LYS A 159 -13.56 9.88 -11.34
C LYS A 159 -12.20 10.25 -11.93
N ILE A 160 -12.12 10.33 -13.25
CA ILE A 160 -11.04 10.86 -14.06
C ILE A 160 -11.42 12.29 -14.47
N ASP A 161 -10.75 13.25 -13.85
CA ASP A 161 -11.11 14.67 -13.93
C ASP A 161 -10.79 15.29 -15.30
N ASN A 162 -9.80 14.75 -16.01
CA ASN A 162 -9.33 15.29 -17.28
C ASN A 162 -9.57 14.37 -18.49
N SER A 163 -10.66 13.58 -18.46
CA SER A 163 -11.05 12.67 -19.56
C SER A 163 -11.08 13.37 -20.92
N GLU A 164 -11.71 14.55 -21.02
CA GLU A 164 -11.78 15.33 -22.26
C GLU A 164 -10.40 15.75 -22.80
N GLN A 165 -9.45 16.04 -21.91
CA GLN A 165 -8.08 16.42 -22.29
C GLN A 165 -7.31 15.20 -22.81
N ILE A 166 -7.52 14.02 -22.21
CA ILE A 166 -6.94 12.76 -22.68
C ILE A 166 -7.47 12.45 -24.09
N ALA A 167 -8.78 12.52 -24.29
CA ALA A 167 -9.41 12.29 -25.59
C ALA A 167 -8.88 13.25 -26.65
N LYS A 168 -8.75 14.55 -26.31
CA LYS A 168 -8.17 15.55 -27.22
C LYS A 168 -6.74 15.18 -27.62
N ARG A 169 -5.85 14.88 -26.66
CA ARG A 169 -4.47 14.46 -26.95
C ARG A 169 -4.43 13.22 -27.84
N TRP A 170 -5.26 12.22 -27.54
CA TRP A 170 -5.35 11.00 -28.34
C TRP A 170 -5.73 11.32 -29.79
N ILE A 171 -6.83 12.04 -30.01
CA ILE A 171 -7.37 12.34 -31.34
C ILE A 171 -6.44 13.25 -32.15
N SER A 172 -5.87 14.29 -31.54
CA SER A 172 -5.12 15.31 -32.28
C SER A 172 -3.64 15.00 -32.45
N GLU A 173 -3.03 14.21 -31.56
CA GLU A 173 -1.57 14.03 -31.55
C GLU A 173 -1.11 12.59 -31.72
N TYR A 174 -1.65 11.67 -30.92
CA TYR A 174 -1.10 10.30 -30.84
C TYR A 174 -1.70 9.37 -31.89
N ARG A 175 -3.03 9.38 -32.05
CA ARG A 175 -3.73 8.53 -33.01
C ARG A 175 -3.25 8.75 -34.45
N PRO A 176 -3.12 9.99 -34.98
CA PRO A 176 -2.66 10.20 -36.35
C PRO A 176 -1.24 9.69 -36.57
N LYS A 177 -0.32 9.94 -35.62
CA LYS A 177 1.07 9.47 -35.69
C LYS A 177 1.16 7.94 -35.68
N LEU A 178 0.30 7.26 -34.91
CA LEU A 178 0.24 5.81 -34.90
C LEU A 178 -0.26 5.24 -36.23
N LYS A 179 -1.32 5.81 -36.81
CA LYS A 179 -1.84 5.37 -38.11
C LYS A 179 -0.88 5.65 -39.27
N GLU A 180 -0.07 6.71 -39.19
CA GLU A 180 0.95 7.02 -40.19
C GLU A 180 2.14 6.04 -40.13
N TYR A 181 2.61 5.72 -38.92
CA TYR A 181 3.83 4.93 -38.74
C TYR A 181 3.60 3.41 -38.79
N TYR A 182 2.45 2.92 -38.30
CA TYR A 182 2.14 1.49 -38.22
C TYR A 182 1.06 1.09 -39.22
N VAL A 183 1.48 0.73 -40.44
CA VAL A 183 0.56 0.37 -41.54
C VAL A 183 0.43 -1.15 -41.66
N SER A 184 -0.58 -1.71 -41.01
CA SER A 184 -0.99 -3.12 -41.15
C SER A 184 -2.39 -3.33 -40.58
N GLU A 185 -3.12 -4.33 -41.06
CA GLU A 185 -4.46 -4.69 -40.57
C GLU A 185 -4.47 -4.90 -39.05
N SER A 186 -3.50 -5.65 -38.51
CA SER A 186 -3.39 -5.87 -37.07
C SER A 186 -3.10 -4.60 -36.27
N ALA A 187 -2.36 -3.64 -36.84
CA ALA A 187 -2.13 -2.36 -36.18
C ALA A 187 -3.39 -1.50 -36.16
N ASP A 188 -4.16 -1.50 -37.25
CA ASP A 188 -5.44 -0.79 -37.33
C ASP A 188 -6.45 -1.34 -36.31
N GLU A 189 -6.56 -2.67 -36.18
CA GLU A 189 -7.40 -3.31 -35.17
C GLU A 189 -7.03 -2.87 -33.74
N ILE A 190 -5.74 -2.84 -33.41
CA ILE A 190 -5.24 -2.39 -32.10
C ILE A 190 -5.60 -0.91 -31.88
N ILE A 191 -5.38 -0.05 -32.88
CA ILE A 191 -5.66 1.39 -32.78
C ILE A 191 -7.17 1.63 -32.62
N ASP A 192 -8.02 0.87 -33.30
CA ASP A 192 -9.47 1.01 -33.18
C ASP A 192 -9.98 0.53 -31.80
N GLU A 193 -9.34 -0.45 -31.17
CA GLU A 193 -9.61 -0.78 -29.76
C GLU A 193 -9.13 0.33 -28.80
N LEU A 194 -7.99 0.96 -29.08
CA LEU A 194 -7.50 2.11 -28.32
C LEU A 194 -8.42 3.33 -28.47
N ASP A 195 -9.01 3.56 -29.65
CA ASP A 195 -10.03 4.59 -29.88
C ASP A 195 -11.19 4.43 -28.90
N LYS A 196 -11.72 3.20 -28.78
CA LYS A 196 -12.80 2.90 -27.84
C LYS A 196 -12.41 3.21 -26.40
N ALA A 197 -11.17 2.94 -26.01
CA ALA A 197 -10.68 3.13 -24.66
C ALA A 197 -10.35 4.60 -24.32
N LEU A 198 -9.82 5.37 -25.26
CA LEU A 198 -9.22 6.70 -25.02
C LEU A 198 -10.14 7.87 -25.38
N ILE A 199 -11.19 7.66 -26.17
CA ILE A 199 -12.17 8.72 -26.49
C ILE A 199 -13.02 9.12 -25.27
N ASP A 200 -13.37 8.14 -24.41
CA ASP A 200 -14.09 8.40 -23.16
C ASP A 200 -13.54 7.51 -22.04
N VAL A 201 -12.46 8.01 -21.42
CA VAL A 201 -11.76 7.27 -20.36
C VAL A 201 -12.58 7.26 -19.08
N GLU A 202 -13.38 8.31 -18.79
CA GLU A 202 -14.24 8.35 -17.60
C GLU A 202 -15.33 7.27 -17.66
N ALA A 203 -16.02 7.13 -18.79
CA ALA A 203 -17.00 6.05 -18.96
C ALA A 203 -16.38 4.65 -18.80
N ARG A 204 -15.06 4.55 -18.99
CA ARG A 204 -14.28 3.31 -18.90
C ARG A 204 -13.28 3.32 -17.75
N LYS A 205 -13.48 4.13 -16.70
CA LYS A 205 -12.49 4.27 -15.61
C LYS A 205 -12.16 2.95 -14.90
N ASN A 206 -13.08 1.98 -14.92
CA ASN A 206 -12.84 0.63 -14.39
C ASN A 206 -11.75 -0.13 -15.16
N LEU A 207 -11.43 0.25 -16.40
CA LEU A 207 -10.27 -0.30 -17.11
C LEU A 207 -8.95 0.16 -16.47
N LEU A 208 -8.92 1.33 -15.85
CA LEU A 208 -7.75 1.83 -15.15
C LEU A 208 -7.40 0.93 -13.95
N THR A 209 -8.41 0.49 -13.19
CA THR A 209 -8.23 -0.39 -12.03
C THR A 209 -7.96 -1.84 -12.40
N LYS A 210 -8.00 -2.22 -13.69
CA LYS A 210 -7.44 -3.50 -14.15
C LYS A 210 -5.91 -3.51 -14.15
N ASN A 211 -5.30 -2.32 -14.20
CA ASN A 211 -3.86 -2.21 -14.01
C ASN A 211 -3.55 -2.23 -12.50
N ILE A 212 -2.72 -3.19 -12.10
CA ILE A 212 -2.40 -3.48 -10.70
C ILE A 212 -1.83 -2.26 -9.94
N PHE A 213 -1.09 -1.38 -10.62
CA PHE A 213 -0.60 -0.16 -10.00
C PHE A 213 -1.75 0.72 -9.53
N TYR A 214 -2.72 1.03 -10.41
CA TYR A 214 -3.83 1.89 -10.06
C TYR A 214 -4.77 1.23 -9.04
N ARG A 215 -5.01 -0.08 -9.17
CA ARG A 215 -5.78 -0.86 -8.20
C ARG A 215 -5.20 -0.77 -6.80
N LEU A 216 -3.89 -0.95 -6.65
CA LEU A 216 -3.24 -0.98 -5.34
C LEU A 216 -2.96 0.43 -4.80
N PHE A 217 -2.67 1.40 -5.67
CA PHE A 217 -2.42 2.78 -5.26
C PHE A 217 -3.71 3.48 -4.80
N CYS A 218 -4.83 3.23 -5.47
CA CYS A 218 -6.16 3.76 -5.13
C CYS A 218 -6.99 2.77 -4.31
N LEU A 219 -6.35 1.84 -3.58
CA LEU A 219 -7.09 0.95 -2.69
C LEU A 219 -7.67 1.79 -1.52
N PRO A 220 -8.93 1.59 -1.09
CA PRO A 220 -9.58 2.39 -0.03
C PRO A 220 -9.02 2.12 1.37
N ILE A 221 -7.76 2.47 1.61
CA ILE A 221 -7.06 2.20 2.87
C ILE A 221 -7.27 3.30 3.93
N TYR A 222 -7.79 4.47 3.54
CA TYR A 222 -7.97 5.61 4.44
C TYR A 222 -9.32 5.55 5.15
N GLN A 223 -9.44 4.59 6.07
CA GLN A 223 -10.68 4.26 6.76
C GLN A 223 -10.43 3.86 8.23
N SER A 224 -11.49 3.52 8.94
CA SER A 224 -11.43 3.02 10.33
C SER A 224 -11.14 1.51 10.37
N TYR A 225 -10.26 1.11 11.28
CA TYR A 225 -9.88 -0.28 11.58
C TYR A 225 -10.18 -0.60 13.05
N PRO A 226 -11.44 -0.85 13.45
CA PRO A 226 -11.79 -1.15 14.84
C PRO A 226 -10.91 -2.28 15.41
N GLY A 227 -10.31 -2.05 16.58
CA GLY A 227 -9.37 -3.02 17.16
C GLY A 227 -8.09 -3.24 16.33
N PHE A 228 -7.72 -2.30 15.46
CA PHE A 228 -6.62 -2.38 14.50
C PHE A 228 -6.81 -3.47 13.41
N PHE A 229 -8.06 -3.82 13.15
CA PHE A 229 -8.43 -4.91 12.25
C PHE A 229 -9.66 -4.55 11.40
N LYS A 230 -9.74 -5.08 10.18
CA LYS A 230 -10.95 -5.05 9.33
C LYS A 230 -10.95 -6.25 8.38
N LYS A 231 -12.14 -6.77 8.05
CA LYS A 231 -12.35 -7.71 6.94
C LYS A 231 -13.00 -7.00 5.75
N ASP A 232 -12.68 -7.43 4.55
CA ASP A 232 -13.28 -6.92 3.31
C ASP A 232 -13.15 -7.96 2.18
N ILE A 233 -13.69 -7.63 1.01
CA ILE A 233 -13.46 -8.36 -0.24
C ILE A 233 -12.65 -7.49 -1.18
N LEU A 234 -11.62 -8.09 -1.78
CA LEU A 234 -10.76 -7.42 -2.76
C LEU A 234 -10.81 -8.14 -4.10
N HIS A 235 -11.05 -7.39 -5.17
CA HIS A 235 -11.02 -7.89 -6.53
C HIS A 235 -9.74 -7.47 -7.25
N ILE A 236 -9.04 -8.43 -7.85
CA ILE A 236 -7.80 -8.22 -8.60
C ILE A 236 -7.94 -8.84 -9.99
N TYR A 237 -7.56 -8.08 -11.01
CA TYR A 237 -7.47 -8.57 -12.37
C TYR A 237 -6.12 -9.22 -12.66
N PHE A 238 -6.12 -10.40 -13.29
CA PHE A 238 -4.94 -11.09 -13.77
C PHE A 238 -4.92 -11.11 -15.31
N PRO A 239 -3.85 -10.62 -15.96
CA PRO A 239 -3.74 -10.71 -17.41
C PRO A 239 -3.79 -12.16 -17.90
N GLY A 240 -4.78 -12.48 -18.74
CA GLY A 240 -4.98 -13.82 -19.29
C GLY A 240 -6.09 -14.62 -18.61
N MET A 241 -6.66 -14.14 -17.51
CA MET A 241 -7.87 -14.73 -16.91
C MET A 241 -9.13 -14.01 -17.43
N SER A 242 -10.24 -14.74 -17.50
CA SER A 242 -11.51 -14.26 -18.07
C SER A 242 -12.26 -13.25 -17.20
N GLY A 243 -11.80 -12.98 -15.98
CA GLY A 243 -12.43 -12.06 -15.04
C GLY A 243 -11.52 -11.62 -13.90
N GLU A 244 -12.09 -10.85 -12.98
CA GLU A 244 -11.42 -10.51 -11.72
C GLU A 244 -11.53 -11.66 -10.73
N VAL A 245 -10.49 -11.83 -9.92
CA VAL A 245 -10.43 -12.81 -8.85
C VAL A 245 -10.73 -12.10 -7.54
N SER A 246 -11.68 -12.63 -6.78
CA SER A 246 -12.07 -12.10 -5.47
C SER A 246 -11.29 -12.77 -4.34
N TYR A 247 -10.95 -12.00 -3.31
CA TYR A 247 -10.24 -12.47 -2.13
C TYR A 247 -10.96 -12.01 -0.86
N GLU A 248 -11.16 -12.92 0.08
CA GLU A 248 -11.51 -12.55 1.45
C GLU A 248 -10.23 -12.04 2.14
N VAL A 249 -10.22 -10.77 2.51
CA VAL A 249 -9.02 -10.10 3.04
C VAL A 249 -9.19 -9.62 4.47
N GLU A 250 -8.09 -9.72 5.22
CA GLU A 250 -7.88 -9.15 6.54
C GLU A 250 -6.87 -8.00 6.46
N TYR A 251 -7.31 -6.83 6.92
CA TYR A 251 -6.48 -5.67 7.12
C TYR A 251 -6.00 -5.64 8.58
N LYS A 252 -4.68 -5.54 8.78
CA LYS A 252 -4.05 -5.42 10.10
C LYS A 252 -3.22 -4.15 10.17
N LEU A 253 -3.72 -3.15 10.90
CA LEU A 253 -3.04 -1.89 11.14
C LEU A 253 -2.07 -2.06 12.31
N ARG A 254 -0.76 -1.91 12.09
CA ARG A 254 0.19 -2.10 13.21
C ARG A 254 0.05 -0.98 14.24
N LYS A 255 0.03 -1.37 15.51
CA LYS A 255 -0.02 -0.45 16.66
C LYS A 255 1.25 0.38 16.83
N ASN A 256 2.40 -0.11 16.36
CA ASN A 256 3.68 0.58 16.52
C ASN A 256 4.17 1.10 15.17
N TYR A 257 4.79 2.27 15.17
CA TYR A 257 5.51 2.74 13.99
C TYR A 257 6.76 1.89 13.75
N THR A 258 7.22 1.82 12.51
CA THR A 258 8.54 1.27 12.19
C THR A 258 9.63 2.20 12.72
N ARG A 259 10.88 1.70 12.85
CA ARG A 259 12.08 2.53 13.11
C ARG A 259 12.20 3.77 12.19
N GLY A 260 11.71 3.69 10.95
CA GLY A 260 11.69 4.82 10.00
C GLY A 260 10.46 5.75 10.10
N ASN A 261 9.75 5.76 11.23
CA ASN A 261 8.53 6.55 11.47
C ASN A 261 7.46 6.33 10.38
N LYS A 262 7.15 5.06 10.11
CA LYS A 262 6.12 4.65 9.15
C LYS A 262 4.99 3.92 9.86
N ILE A 263 3.77 4.21 9.41
CA ILE A 263 2.58 3.41 9.73
C ILE A 263 2.61 2.20 8.81
N VAL A 264 2.20 1.05 9.32
CA VAL A 264 2.18 -0.20 8.56
C VAL A 264 0.76 -0.75 8.53
N LEU A 265 0.28 -1.06 7.33
CA LEU A 265 -0.97 -1.77 7.10
C LEU A 265 -0.65 -3.05 6.32
N GLU A 266 -0.96 -4.18 6.92
CA GLU A 266 -0.86 -5.50 6.27
C GLU A 266 -2.23 -5.89 5.72
N ILE A 267 -2.24 -6.46 4.52
CA ILE A 267 -3.45 -6.97 3.87
C ILE A 267 -3.16 -8.40 3.46
N LYS A 268 -3.85 -9.35 4.08
CA LYS A 268 -3.67 -10.79 3.80
C LYS A 268 -4.99 -11.45 3.52
N GLY A 269 -5.03 -12.36 2.58
CA GLY A 269 -6.28 -13.02 2.22
C GLY A 269 -6.10 -14.23 1.34
N ILE A 270 -7.19 -14.95 1.16
CA ILE A 270 -7.29 -16.17 0.35
C ILE A 270 -8.37 -15.94 -0.70
N GLU A 271 -8.17 -16.49 -1.88
CA GLU A 271 -9.14 -16.46 -2.97
C GLU A 271 -10.51 -17.03 -2.53
N GLU A 272 -11.59 -16.33 -2.86
CA GLU A 272 -12.96 -16.77 -2.60
C GLU A 272 -13.27 -18.09 -3.33
N VAL A 273 -14.10 -18.91 -2.70
CA VAL A 273 -14.62 -20.11 -3.36
C VAL A 273 -15.68 -19.69 -4.39
N SER A 274 -15.46 -20.07 -5.64
CA SER A 274 -16.39 -19.92 -6.75
C SER A 274 -16.62 -21.28 -7.42
N MET A 275 -17.67 -21.37 -8.25
CA MET A 275 -17.93 -22.58 -9.03
C MET A 275 -16.76 -22.98 -9.93
N LEU A 276 -15.90 -22.04 -10.29
CA LEU A 276 -14.74 -22.25 -11.17
C LEU A 276 -13.54 -22.85 -10.44
N ASN A 277 -13.47 -22.77 -9.10
CA ASN A 277 -12.29 -23.14 -8.33
C ASN A 277 -12.59 -24.04 -7.11
N LEU A 278 -13.78 -24.68 -7.06
CA LEU A 278 -14.27 -25.49 -5.92
C LEU A 278 -13.25 -26.53 -5.39
N ASN A 279 -12.47 -27.15 -6.28
CA ASN A 279 -11.47 -28.17 -5.94
C ASN A 279 -10.03 -27.77 -6.30
N ALA A 280 -9.81 -26.51 -6.70
CA ALA A 280 -8.49 -26.03 -7.10
C ALA A 280 -7.71 -25.49 -5.90
N GLN A 281 -6.38 -25.43 -6.05
CA GLN A 281 -5.56 -24.65 -5.13
C GLN A 281 -6.04 -23.19 -5.11
N LYS A 282 -5.99 -22.57 -3.93
CA LYS A 282 -6.43 -21.19 -3.76
C LYS A 282 -5.26 -20.24 -3.88
N GLY A 283 -5.48 -19.18 -4.65
CA GLY A 283 -4.63 -18.02 -4.65
C GLY A 283 -4.59 -17.33 -3.29
N ARG A 284 -3.61 -16.44 -3.13
CA ARG A 284 -3.46 -15.63 -1.91
C ARG A 284 -3.11 -14.20 -2.24
N ILE A 285 -3.40 -13.33 -1.29
CA ILE A 285 -2.88 -11.97 -1.28
C ILE A 285 -2.09 -11.74 0.00
N ASP A 286 -0.90 -11.14 -0.14
CA ASP A 286 -0.07 -10.67 0.97
C ASP A 286 0.57 -9.34 0.55
N LEU A 287 0.02 -8.24 1.04
CA LEU A 287 0.48 -6.88 0.76
C LEU A 287 0.89 -6.16 2.04
N LEU A 288 1.93 -5.35 1.94
CA LEU A 288 2.45 -4.51 3.00
C LEU A 288 2.48 -3.06 2.52
N TYR A 289 1.62 -2.23 3.11
CA TYR A 289 1.59 -0.80 2.90
C TYR A 289 2.38 -0.11 4.00
N LYS A 290 3.22 0.85 3.60
CA LYS A 290 3.90 1.77 4.53
C LYS A 290 3.51 3.20 4.18
N LEU A 291 3.09 3.96 5.18
CA LEU A 291 2.68 5.36 5.07
C LEU A 291 3.57 6.22 5.97
N HIS A 292 3.82 7.47 5.60
CA HIS A 292 4.51 8.39 6.48
C HIS A 292 3.67 8.71 7.72
N LYS A 293 4.30 8.70 8.90
CA LYS A 293 3.62 8.98 10.17
C LYS A 293 2.89 10.32 10.16
N GLU A 294 3.53 11.38 9.70
CA GLU A 294 3.00 12.75 9.79
C GLU A 294 1.98 13.06 8.70
N THR A 295 2.32 12.80 7.43
CA THR A 295 1.49 13.20 6.29
C THR A 295 0.49 12.15 5.85
N LYS A 296 0.59 10.92 6.38
CA LYS A 296 -0.17 9.72 5.96
C LYS A 296 -0.02 9.36 4.48
N THR A 297 0.84 10.06 3.75
CA THR A 297 1.12 9.78 2.34
C THR A 297 1.80 8.43 2.18
N LEU A 298 1.53 7.77 1.06
CA LEU A 298 2.14 6.49 0.70
C LEU A 298 3.67 6.61 0.63
N PHE A 299 4.36 5.68 1.26
CA PHE A 299 5.82 5.52 1.19
C PHE A 299 6.18 4.29 0.36
N SER A 300 5.52 3.15 0.60
CA SER A 300 5.69 1.96 -0.24
C SER A 300 4.50 1.02 -0.18
N ILE A 301 4.39 0.19 -1.22
CA ILE A 301 3.55 -1.00 -1.28
C ILE A 301 4.44 -2.14 -1.75
N THR A 302 4.48 -3.26 -1.03
CA THR A 302 5.18 -4.46 -1.48
C THR A 302 4.34 -5.68 -1.22
N GLY A 303 4.35 -6.63 -2.12
CA GLY A 303 3.67 -7.90 -1.86
C GLY A 303 3.46 -8.76 -3.08
N VAL A 304 2.63 -9.77 -2.87
CA VAL A 304 2.31 -10.79 -3.87
C VAL A 304 0.81 -11.00 -3.89
N VAL A 305 0.27 -11.11 -5.09
CA VAL A 305 -1.09 -11.60 -5.33
C VAL A 305 -0.99 -12.80 -6.26
N SER A 306 -1.66 -13.90 -5.95
CA SER A 306 -1.75 -15.04 -6.84
C SER A 306 -3.16 -15.58 -6.95
N ALA A 307 -3.47 -16.19 -8.08
CA ALA A 307 -4.70 -16.90 -8.40
C ALA A 307 -4.35 -18.16 -9.20
N PHE A 308 -5.23 -19.14 -9.23
CA PHE A 308 -5.03 -20.34 -10.04
C PHE A 308 -5.95 -20.31 -11.26
N ASP A 309 -5.34 -20.45 -12.44
CA ASP A 309 -6.05 -20.85 -13.65
C ASP A 309 -5.80 -22.35 -13.85
N HIS A 310 -6.81 -23.16 -13.50
CA HIS A 310 -6.66 -24.61 -13.38
C HIS A 310 -5.53 -24.99 -12.40
N GLU A 311 -4.45 -25.61 -12.87
CA GLU A 311 -3.27 -26.00 -12.07
C GLU A 311 -2.11 -24.97 -12.17
N ILE A 312 -2.28 -23.90 -12.94
CA ILE A 312 -1.22 -22.92 -13.18
C ILE A 312 -1.44 -21.71 -12.28
N GLU A 313 -0.50 -21.48 -11.36
CA GLU A 313 -0.50 -20.27 -10.54
C GLU A 313 -0.14 -19.05 -11.39
N GLN A 314 -1.11 -18.16 -11.55
CA GLN A 314 -0.89 -16.79 -12.01
C GLN A 314 -0.48 -15.96 -10.81
N LYS A 315 0.76 -15.44 -10.80
CA LYS A 315 1.30 -14.67 -9.67
C LYS A 315 1.81 -13.32 -10.14
N ILE A 316 1.44 -12.28 -9.39
CA ILE A 316 1.91 -10.91 -9.55
C ILE A 316 2.72 -10.53 -8.31
N GLU A 317 4.00 -10.25 -8.48
CA GLU A 317 4.81 -9.59 -7.44
C GLU A 317 4.83 -8.09 -7.72
N PHE A 318 4.35 -7.30 -6.75
CA PHE A 318 4.23 -5.86 -6.88
C PHE A 318 5.12 -5.14 -5.89
N GLN A 319 5.83 -4.14 -6.39
CA GLN A 319 6.65 -3.28 -5.58
C GLN A 319 6.51 -1.82 -6.02
N LEU A 320 6.29 -0.95 -5.05
CA LEU A 320 6.24 0.49 -5.20
C LEU A 320 7.00 1.12 -4.05
N TYR A 321 7.95 2.00 -4.36
CA TYR A 321 8.74 2.70 -3.35
C TYR A 321 8.91 4.16 -3.73
N GLU A 322 8.75 5.03 -2.74
CA GLU A 322 9.13 6.44 -2.86
C GLU A 322 10.64 6.54 -3.11
N LEU A 323 11.01 7.22 -4.19
CA LEU A 323 12.39 7.52 -4.51
C LEU A 323 12.76 8.82 -3.78
N ASN A 324 13.82 8.77 -2.98
CA ASN A 324 14.39 9.98 -2.40
C ASN A 324 14.83 10.88 -3.57
N SER A 325 14.21 12.04 -3.67
CA SER A 325 14.59 13.10 -4.63
C SER A 325 15.73 13.92 -4.05
#